data_AF-A0A2N8UI57-F1
#
_entry.id   AF-A0A2N8UI57-F1
#
_cell.length_a   1.000
_cell.length_b   1.000
_cell.length_c   1.000
_cell.angle_alpha   90.00
_cell.angle_beta   90.00
_cell.angle_gamma   90.00
#
_symmetry.space_group_name_H-M   'P 1'
#
loop_
_entity.id
_entity.type
_entity.pdbx_description
1 polymer ?
#
loop_
_entity_poly.entity_id
_entity_poly.type
_entity_poly.pdbx_seq_one_letter_code
_entity_poly.pdbx_strand_id
1 'polypeptide(L)'
;MPRQRPTAGRGARPPIDNDAPSDSDADSRESIDSHTNYSGAVNLPAHQTKHLAELVYRFPSIDTSFRIAQRNDTNSTGSSLWLSSQVLSSYLLHTYSKTSQTSTRNGDFKTRRRVLELGSGTGLLSLLMARLGWQVTATDIAPVLDAVLRPNIDAGLYQLVHAGMADADQVHVCELDWTTPPATWHPHHQASFQLIVTADTIYEASLVRPLLSTLAHLYHRQADSHPSILLALERRDPTHVTEALRMASEEFGLAFKQVPAKRVRKMFDALGDGATWSRDDWEGVEIWKL
;
A
#
# COMPACT_ATOMS: atom_id res chain seq x y z
N MET A 1 -69.20 53.70 -19.71
CA MET A 1 -70.62 53.41 -19.40
C MET A 1 -71.03 52.17 -20.19
N PRO A 2 -71.75 51.18 -19.63
CA PRO A 2 -71.99 50.83 -18.21
C PRO A 2 -71.35 49.43 -17.93
N ARG A 3 -71.69 48.54 -16.97
CA ARG A 3 -72.45 48.61 -15.70
C ARG A 3 -71.92 47.54 -14.70
N GLN A 4 -71.87 47.90 -13.42
CA GLN A 4 -72.13 47.11 -12.19
C GLN A 4 -71.50 45.71 -11.93
N ARG A 5 -70.78 45.63 -10.79
CA ARG A 5 -70.88 44.52 -9.81
C ARG A 5 -72.17 44.71 -8.96
N PRO A 6 -72.72 43.66 -8.34
CA PRO A 6 -72.35 43.34 -6.94
C PRO A 6 -72.08 41.82 -6.76
N THR A 7 -71.87 41.20 -5.59
CA THR A 7 -71.90 41.67 -4.18
C THR A 7 -70.67 41.09 -3.42
N ALA A 8 -70.83 40.60 -2.18
CA ALA A 8 -69.87 39.77 -1.45
C ALA A 8 -70.63 38.71 -0.61
N GLY A 9 -69.98 37.60 -0.26
CA GLY A 9 -70.50 36.58 0.65
C GLY A 9 -69.39 35.95 1.48
N ARG A 10 -69.48 36.03 2.81
CA ARG A 10 -68.61 35.28 3.73
C ARG A 10 -69.24 33.91 3.99
N GLY A 11 -68.49 32.83 3.77
CA GLY A 11 -68.85 31.45 4.10
C GLY A 11 -67.71 30.76 4.83
N ALA A 12 -68.02 29.85 5.74
CA ALA A 12 -67.04 29.22 6.63
C ALA A 12 -66.06 28.29 5.89
N ARG A 13 -64.85 28.15 6.45
CA ARG A 13 -63.93 27.05 6.12
C ARG A 13 -64.38 25.77 6.86
N PRO A 14 -64.55 24.63 6.18
CA PRO A 14 -64.40 23.31 6.78
C PRO A 14 -62.91 23.04 7.12
N PRO A 15 -62.59 21.99 7.89
CA PRO A 15 -61.20 21.60 8.12
C PRO A 15 -60.51 21.14 6.82
N ILE A 16 -59.19 21.28 6.78
CA ILE A 16 -58.31 20.60 5.84
C ILE A 16 -57.57 19.53 6.66
N ASP A 17 -57.48 18.31 6.16
CA ASP A 17 -56.88 17.19 6.87
C ASP A 17 -55.37 17.36 7.10
N ASN A 18 -54.89 16.78 8.21
CA ASN A 18 -53.48 16.76 8.58
C ASN A 18 -52.74 15.60 7.89
N ASP A 19 -52.42 15.75 6.60
CA ASP A 19 -51.40 14.93 5.94
C ASP A 19 -50.08 15.71 5.84
N ALA A 20 -49.41 15.85 6.98
CA ALA A 20 -48.00 16.21 7.02
C ALA A 20 -47.18 14.92 6.85
N PRO A 21 -46.38 14.76 5.78
CA PRO A 21 -45.45 13.64 5.71
C PRO A 21 -44.45 13.73 6.86
N SER A 22 -44.23 12.62 7.56
CA SER A 22 -43.29 12.56 8.68
C SER A 22 -41.86 12.69 8.15
N ASP A 23 -41.27 13.88 8.32
CA ASP A 23 -39.89 14.18 7.95
C ASP A 23 -38.94 13.52 8.96
N SER A 24 -38.80 12.19 8.84
CA SER A 24 -38.12 11.32 9.81
C SER A 24 -37.22 10.26 9.17
N ASP A 25 -36.84 10.43 7.89
CA ASP A 25 -35.70 9.73 7.30
C ASP A 25 -34.40 10.42 7.75
N ALA A 26 -34.13 10.31 9.06
CA ALA A 26 -32.92 10.82 9.70
C ALA A 26 -31.71 9.92 9.35
N ASP A 27 -31.26 10.04 8.09
CA ASP A 27 -30.06 9.50 7.44
C ASP A 27 -29.20 8.58 8.33
N SER A 28 -29.69 7.35 8.56
CA SER A 28 -29.10 6.37 9.47
C SER A 28 -27.89 5.70 8.85
N ARG A 29 -26.89 6.50 8.49
CA ARG A 29 -25.53 6.02 8.20
C ARG A 29 -24.96 5.48 9.49
N GLU A 30 -25.07 4.17 9.67
CA GLU A 30 -24.31 3.46 10.68
C GLU A 30 -22.85 3.93 10.57
N SER A 31 -22.31 4.53 11.62
CA SER A 31 -20.90 4.85 11.70
C SER A 31 -20.15 3.52 11.81
N ILE A 32 -19.77 2.95 10.67
CA ILE A 32 -19.09 1.65 10.60
C ILE A 32 -17.77 1.75 11.35
N ASP A 33 -17.79 1.32 12.61
CA ASP A 33 -16.61 1.25 13.46
C ASP A 33 -15.65 0.20 12.87
N SER A 34 -14.65 0.70 12.15
CA SER A 34 -13.74 -0.10 11.35
C SER A 34 -12.77 -0.93 12.20
N HIS A 35 -12.71 -0.69 13.51
CA HIS A 35 -11.78 -1.37 14.42
C HIS A 35 -12.21 -2.80 14.81
N THR A 36 -13.51 -3.12 14.79
CA THR A 36 -14.01 -4.38 15.40
C THR A 36 -14.27 -5.51 14.39
N ASN A 37 -14.62 -5.18 13.15
CA ASN A 37 -15.19 -6.12 12.16
C ASN A 37 -14.22 -7.15 11.56
N TYR A 38 -12.91 -7.08 11.83
CA TYR A 38 -11.90 -7.99 11.27
C TYR A 38 -11.20 -8.88 12.30
N SER A 39 -11.71 -8.93 13.53
CA SER A 39 -11.16 -9.70 14.64
C SER A 39 -10.94 -11.20 14.32
N GLY A 40 -11.79 -11.80 13.48
CA GLY A 40 -11.70 -13.19 13.03
C GLY A 40 -11.01 -13.43 11.68
N ALA A 41 -10.54 -12.41 10.96
CA ALA A 41 -9.87 -12.62 9.68
C ALA A 41 -8.47 -13.25 9.85
N VAL A 42 -8.05 -14.09 8.91
CA VAL A 42 -6.79 -14.84 8.94
C VAL A 42 -6.01 -14.58 7.65
N ASN A 43 -4.72 -14.29 7.78
CA ASN A 43 -3.83 -14.17 6.63
C ASN A 43 -3.60 -15.55 6.00
N LEU A 44 -3.78 -15.66 4.69
CA LEU A 44 -3.45 -16.86 3.90
C LEU A 44 -2.28 -16.57 2.94
N PRO A 45 -1.51 -17.59 2.52
CA PRO A 45 -0.45 -17.42 1.52
C PRO A 45 -0.98 -16.79 0.24
N ALA A 46 -0.23 -15.86 -0.35
CA ALA A 46 -0.65 -15.12 -1.55
C ALA A 46 -1.09 -16.01 -2.73
N HIS A 47 -0.52 -17.22 -2.86
CA HIS A 47 -0.91 -18.18 -3.90
C HIS A 47 -2.33 -18.73 -3.68
N GLN A 48 -2.79 -18.83 -2.43
CA GLN A 48 -4.14 -19.27 -2.07
C GLN A 48 -5.16 -18.13 -2.25
N THR A 49 -4.77 -16.87 -2.01
CA THR A 49 -5.66 -15.71 -2.07
C THR A 49 -5.86 -15.11 -3.47
N LYS A 50 -5.12 -15.55 -4.51
CA LYS A 50 -5.20 -14.95 -5.86
C LYS A 50 -6.64 -14.88 -6.41
N HIS A 51 -7.47 -15.88 -6.15
CA HIS A 51 -8.84 -15.94 -6.67
C HIS A 51 -9.83 -14.96 -6.03
N LEU A 52 -9.46 -14.31 -4.91
CA LEU A 52 -10.32 -13.38 -4.17
C LEU A 52 -10.24 -11.97 -4.77
N ALA A 53 -11.39 -11.33 -5.05
CA ALA A 53 -11.41 -9.91 -5.46
C ALA A 53 -11.02 -8.94 -4.32
N GLU A 54 -11.10 -9.38 -3.07
CA GLU A 54 -10.70 -8.63 -1.89
C GLU A 54 -10.23 -9.59 -0.79
N LEU A 55 -9.25 -9.19 -0.01
CA LEU A 55 -8.82 -9.86 1.22
C LEU A 55 -8.60 -8.85 2.34
N VAL A 56 -8.53 -9.32 3.59
CA VAL A 56 -8.09 -8.50 4.72
C VAL A 56 -6.75 -9.04 5.22
N TYR A 57 -5.69 -8.24 5.11
CA TYR A 57 -4.36 -8.59 5.62
C TYR A 57 -4.12 -7.92 6.98
N ARG A 58 -3.61 -8.66 7.95
CA ARG A 58 -3.48 -8.24 9.35
C ARG A 58 -2.04 -8.15 9.80
N PHE A 59 -1.78 -7.19 10.69
CA PHE A 59 -0.55 -6.99 11.44
C PHE A 59 -0.86 -7.02 12.94
N PRO A 60 -1.10 -8.19 13.56
CA PRO A 60 -1.59 -8.28 14.94
C PRO A 60 -0.67 -7.62 15.98
N SER A 61 0.64 -7.62 15.74
CA SER A 61 1.65 -7.05 16.65
C SER A 61 1.68 -5.51 16.72
N ILE A 62 0.88 -4.82 15.90
CA ILE A 62 0.69 -3.35 15.94
C ILE A 62 -0.81 -2.96 15.91
N ASP A 63 -1.70 -3.93 16.15
CA ASP A 63 -3.16 -3.80 16.10
C ASP A 63 -3.65 -3.02 14.86
N THR A 64 -3.43 -3.62 13.68
CA THR A 64 -3.83 -3.01 12.41
C THR A 64 -4.18 -4.08 11.39
N SER A 65 -5.13 -3.79 10.51
CA SER A 65 -5.44 -4.58 9.33
C SER A 65 -5.78 -3.67 8.17
N PHE A 66 -5.60 -4.15 6.94
CA PHE A 66 -5.97 -3.44 5.73
C PHE A 66 -6.87 -4.34 4.87
N ARG A 67 -7.97 -3.76 4.40
CA ARG A 67 -8.76 -4.28 3.27
C ARG A 67 -7.95 -4.03 1.99
N ILE A 68 -7.67 -5.09 1.24
CA ILE A 68 -6.85 -5.09 0.04
C ILE A 68 -7.67 -5.66 -1.11
N ALA A 69 -8.08 -4.81 -2.05
CA ALA A 69 -8.65 -5.22 -3.31
C ALA A 69 -7.58 -5.83 -4.22
N GLN A 70 -7.98 -6.82 -5.02
CA GLN A 70 -7.19 -7.46 -6.06
C GLN A 70 -8.01 -7.52 -7.36
N ARG A 71 -7.36 -7.45 -8.51
CA ARG A 71 -8.02 -7.60 -9.82
C ARG A 71 -7.32 -8.69 -10.63
N ASN A 72 -8.13 -9.58 -11.21
CA ASN A 72 -7.68 -10.78 -11.94
C ASN A 72 -8.06 -10.75 -13.43
N ASP A 73 -8.81 -9.73 -13.84
CA ASP A 73 -9.23 -9.41 -15.21
C ASP A 73 -8.25 -8.45 -15.92
N THR A 74 -7.24 -7.96 -15.21
CA THR A 74 -6.19 -7.10 -15.77
C THR A 74 -5.05 -7.93 -16.34
N ASN A 75 -4.57 -7.58 -17.54
CA ASN A 75 -3.36 -8.15 -18.15
C ASN A 75 -2.04 -7.69 -17.46
N SER A 76 -2.06 -7.43 -16.15
CA SER A 76 -0.92 -7.00 -15.35
C SER A 76 -0.72 -7.92 -14.15
N THR A 77 0.52 -8.29 -13.88
CA THR A 77 0.94 -9.07 -12.70
C THR A 77 0.87 -8.27 -11.40
N GLY A 78 0.82 -6.94 -11.44
CA GLY A 78 0.78 -6.08 -10.25
C GLY A 78 -0.55 -6.11 -9.47
N SER A 79 -1.63 -6.64 -10.07
CA SER A 79 -2.99 -6.47 -9.55
C SER A 79 -3.43 -7.44 -8.44
N SER A 80 -2.56 -8.33 -7.95
CA SER A 80 -2.84 -9.21 -6.81
C SER A 80 -1.74 -9.12 -5.76
N LEU A 81 -2.03 -9.49 -4.50
CA LEU A 81 -1.02 -9.56 -3.45
C LEU A 81 0.04 -10.62 -3.80
N TRP A 82 1.30 -10.34 -3.47
CA TRP A 82 2.45 -11.23 -3.72
C TRP A 82 3.09 -11.70 -2.42
N LEU A 83 3.66 -12.91 -2.47
CA LEU A 83 4.16 -13.63 -1.31
C LEU A 83 5.38 -12.94 -0.69
N SER A 84 6.27 -12.43 -1.54
CA SER A 84 7.40 -11.62 -1.13
C SER A 84 7.00 -10.35 -0.39
N SER A 85 5.85 -9.74 -0.71
CA SER A 85 5.30 -8.62 0.06
C SER A 85 4.86 -9.08 1.46
N GLN A 86 4.19 -10.23 1.58
CA GLN A 86 3.79 -10.77 2.89
C GLN A 86 5.01 -11.05 3.78
N VAL A 87 6.06 -11.69 3.26
CA VAL A 87 7.28 -11.98 4.02
C VAL A 87 8.11 -10.72 4.32
N LEU A 88 8.28 -9.81 3.35
CA LEU A 88 8.98 -8.54 3.53
C LEU A 88 8.27 -7.64 4.55
N SER A 89 6.94 -7.65 4.60
CA SER A 89 6.17 -6.87 5.57
C SER A 89 6.59 -7.18 7.02
N SER A 90 6.77 -8.46 7.36
CA SER A 90 7.24 -8.88 8.69
C SER A 90 8.69 -8.49 8.96
N TYR A 91 9.53 -8.46 7.92
CA TYR A 91 10.91 -7.97 8.04
C TYR A 91 10.96 -6.46 8.32
N LEU A 92 10.16 -5.67 7.60
CA LEU A 92 10.00 -4.22 7.79
C LEU A 92 9.44 -3.93 9.19
N LEU A 93 8.38 -4.65 9.59
CA LEU A 93 7.72 -4.52 10.88
C LEU A 93 8.68 -4.76 12.06
N HIS A 94 9.50 -5.83 12.01
CA HIS A 94 10.56 -6.05 13.00
C HIS A 94 11.59 -4.91 13.04
N THR A 95 11.99 -4.43 11.86
CA THR A 95 13.14 -3.52 11.71
C THR A 95 12.79 -2.07 12.04
N TYR A 96 11.55 -1.66 11.80
CA TYR A 96 11.16 -0.24 11.85
C TYR A 96 10.04 0.11 12.85
N SER A 97 9.30 -0.86 13.41
CA SER A 97 8.26 -0.60 14.44
C SER A 97 8.72 0.30 15.58
N LYS A 98 9.93 0.07 16.11
CA LYS A 98 10.51 0.87 17.20
C LYS A 98 10.85 2.32 16.81
N THR A 99 10.89 2.64 15.52
CA THR A 99 11.12 4.02 15.03
C THR A 99 9.87 4.88 15.20
N SER A 100 8.67 4.27 15.11
CA SER A 100 7.39 4.99 15.31
C SER A 100 7.28 5.64 16.69
N GLN A 101 7.76 4.95 17.74
CA GLN A 101 7.58 5.36 19.14
C GLN A 101 8.38 6.61 19.57
N THR A 102 9.43 6.99 18.83
CA THR A 102 10.25 8.18 19.15
C THR A 102 9.86 9.42 18.36
N SER A 103 9.35 9.26 17.14
CA SER A 103 9.01 10.38 16.25
C SER A 103 7.71 11.09 16.61
N THR A 104 6.73 10.39 17.19
CA THR A 104 5.38 10.94 17.50
C THR A 104 5.36 12.02 18.59
N ARG A 105 6.45 12.23 19.33
CA ARG A 105 6.48 13.21 20.43
C ARG A 105 6.83 14.65 20.02
N ASN A 106 7.51 14.85 18.90
CA ASN A 106 8.16 16.13 18.56
C ASN A 106 7.71 16.78 17.23
N GLY A 107 6.59 16.35 16.64
CA GLY A 107 5.70 17.19 15.82
C GLY A 107 6.16 17.79 14.49
N ASP A 108 7.44 17.77 14.11
CA ASP A 108 7.88 18.29 12.80
C ASP A 108 7.81 17.23 11.70
N PHE A 109 6.69 17.23 10.98
CA PHE A 109 6.38 16.37 9.85
C PHE A 109 7.44 16.42 8.73
N LYS A 110 8.19 17.53 8.59
CA LYS A 110 9.28 17.65 7.61
C LYS A 110 10.47 16.74 7.90
N THR A 111 10.57 16.20 9.12
CA THR A 111 11.64 15.29 9.56
C THR A 111 11.30 13.81 9.41
N ARG A 112 10.10 13.46 8.90
CA ARG A 112 9.75 12.05 8.61
C ARG A 112 10.78 11.41 7.69
N ARG A 113 11.16 10.18 8.01
CA ARG A 113 11.95 9.33 7.10
C ARG A 113 11.10 9.00 5.89
N ARG A 114 11.70 9.10 4.70
CA ARG A 114 11.05 8.81 3.42
C ARG A 114 11.41 7.42 2.91
N VAL A 115 10.39 6.68 2.49
CA VAL A 115 10.51 5.40 1.79
C VAL A 115 9.86 5.48 0.40
N LEU A 116 10.49 4.82 -0.57
CA LEU A 116 9.97 4.61 -1.92
C LEU A 116 9.64 3.12 -2.10
N GLU A 117 8.44 2.79 -2.59
CA GLU A 117 8.10 1.44 -3.05
C GLU A 117 8.08 1.40 -4.58
N LEU A 118 8.86 0.48 -5.16
CA LEU A 118 8.90 0.22 -6.61
C LEU A 118 8.15 -1.08 -6.92
N GLY A 119 7.14 -1.01 -7.79
CA GLY A 119 6.26 -2.15 -8.11
C GLY A 119 5.36 -2.47 -6.92
N SER A 120 4.62 -1.47 -6.46
CA SER A 120 3.84 -1.54 -5.21
C SER A 120 2.63 -2.48 -5.32
N GLY A 121 2.12 -2.71 -6.55
CA GLY A 121 0.97 -3.54 -6.82
C GLY A 121 -0.25 -3.16 -5.98
N THR A 122 -0.59 -4.02 -5.02
CA THR A 122 -1.68 -3.79 -4.06
C THR A 122 -1.41 -2.70 -3.00
N GLY A 123 -0.16 -2.26 -2.80
CA GLY A 123 0.20 -1.20 -1.86
C GLY A 123 0.38 -1.64 -0.40
N LEU A 124 0.43 -2.95 -0.12
CA LEU A 124 0.49 -3.47 1.26
C LEU A 124 1.71 -2.97 2.05
N LEU A 125 2.90 -2.88 1.43
CA LEU A 125 4.09 -2.39 2.13
C LEU A 125 4.02 -0.89 2.36
N SER A 126 3.55 -0.12 1.37
CA SER A 126 3.27 1.32 1.52
C SER A 126 2.31 1.62 2.68
N LEU A 127 1.19 0.89 2.79
CA LEU A 127 0.25 1.02 3.91
C LEU A 127 0.88 0.67 5.26
N LEU A 128 1.67 -0.43 5.33
CA LEU A 128 2.43 -0.77 6.53
C LEU A 128 3.42 0.34 6.90
N MET A 129 4.22 0.84 5.94
CA MET A 129 5.24 1.85 6.23
C MET A 129 4.63 3.19 6.67
N ALA A 130 3.48 3.57 6.11
CA ALA A 130 2.68 4.69 6.60
C ALA A 130 2.24 4.47 8.06
N ARG A 131 1.68 3.30 8.38
CA ARG A 131 1.33 2.88 9.74
C ARG A 131 2.52 2.86 10.72
N LEU A 132 3.74 2.66 10.22
CA LEU A 132 5.00 2.76 10.98
C LEU A 132 5.57 4.20 11.07
N GLY A 133 4.84 5.21 10.58
CA GLY A 133 5.19 6.64 10.70
C GLY A 133 6.12 7.19 9.63
N TRP A 134 6.38 6.45 8.54
CA TRP A 134 7.20 6.91 7.43
C TRP A 134 6.38 7.73 6.44
N GLN A 135 7.03 8.71 5.79
CA GLN A 135 6.48 9.35 4.60
C GLN A 135 6.72 8.43 3.41
N VAL A 136 5.68 8.11 2.64
CA VAL A 136 5.72 7.06 1.61
C VAL A 136 5.53 7.66 0.22
N THR A 137 6.29 7.15 -0.75
CA THR A 137 6.03 7.30 -2.18
C THR A 137 5.79 5.90 -2.75
N ALA A 138 4.55 5.62 -3.13
CA ALA A 138 4.12 4.35 -3.69
C ALA A 138 4.09 4.48 -5.23
N THR A 139 4.77 3.57 -5.93
CA THR A 139 4.91 3.64 -7.39
C THR A 139 4.63 2.33 -8.09
N ASP A 140 4.04 2.46 -9.28
CA ASP A 140 3.76 1.38 -10.24
C ASP A 140 3.48 1.99 -11.63
N ILE A 141 3.15 1.17 -12.62
CA ILE A 141 2.69 1.61 -13.95
C ILE A 141 1.21 2.07 -13.91
N ALA A 142 0.79 3.03 -14.74
CA ALA A 142 -0.57 3.57 -14.73
C ALA A 142 -1.71 2.52 -14.68
N PRO A 143 -1.66 1.39 -15.44
CA PRO A 143 -2.70 0.36 -15.37
C PRO A 143 -2.87 -0.28 -13.98
N VAL A 144 -1.83 -0.30 -13.15
CA VAL A 144 -1.86 -0.84 -11.77
C VAL A 144 -2.24 0.26 -10.78
N LEU A 145 -1.83 1.51 -11.03
CA LEU A 145 -2.21 2.67 -10.22
C LEU A 145 -3.72 2.78 -10.06
N ASP A 146 -4.44 2.77 -11.18
CA ASP A 146 -5.89 3.01 -11.21
C ASP A 146 -6.70 1.74 -10.93
N ALA A 147 -6.14 0.55 -11.21
CA ALA A 147 -6.82 -0.72 -10.98
C ALA A 147 -6.79 -1.18 -9.51
N VAL A 148 -5.69 -0.96 -8.78
CA VAL A 148 -5.54 -1.44 -7.39
C VAL A 148 -4.84 -0.47 -6.44
N LEU A 149 -3.76 0.20 -6.85
CA LEU A 149 -2.90 0.88 -5.89
C LEU A 149 -3.57 2.11 -5.27
N ARG A 150 -4.15 3.01 -6.08
CA ARG A 150 -4.87 4.18 -5.57
C ARG A 150 -6.06 3.78 -4.69
N PRO A 151 -7.01 2.92 -5.12
CA PRO A 151 -8.12 2.47 -4.26
C PRO A 151 -7.68 1.87 -2.92
N ASN A 152 -6.65 1.02 -2.89
CA ASN A 152 -6.16 0.41 -1.66
C ASN A 152 -5.46 1.43 -0.74
N ILE A 153 -4.66 2.33 -1.32
CA ILE A 153 -3.97 3.37 -0.55
C ILE A 153 -4.95 4.38 0.01
N ASP A 154 -5.95 4.83 -0.75
CA ASP A 154 -6.96 5.79 -0.31
C ASP A 154 -7.80 5.20 0.84
N ALA A 155 -8.29 3.96 0.69
CA ALA A 155 -9.08 3.29 1.73
C ALA A 155 -8.25 2.98 2.99
N GLY A 156 -7.02 2.47 2.83
CA GLY A 156 -6.13 2.14 3.94
C GLY A 156 -5.61 3.38 4.67
N LEU A 157 -5.29 4.46 3.95
CA LEU A 157 -4.85 5.72 4.56
C LEU A 157 -6.02 6.42 5.28
N TYR A 158 -7.22 6.43 4.71
CA TYR A 158 -8.42 6.93 5.38
C TYR A 158 -8.64 6.25 6.75
N GLN A 159 -8.49 4.91 6.80
CA GLN A 159 -8.57 4.15 8.04
C GLN A 159 -7.48 4.56 9.06
N LEU A 160 -6.24 4.74 8.61
CA LEU A 160 -5.12 5.17 9.47
C LEU A 160 -5.31 6.60 9.99
N VAL A 161 -5.79 7.52 9.17
CA VAL A 161 -6.05 8.91 9.54
C VAL A 161 -7.19 9.00 10.56
N HIS A 162 -8.29 8.26 10.33
CA HIS A 162 -9.41 8.21 11.27
C HIS A 162 -9.01 7.62 12.63
N ALA A 163 -8.10 6.64 12.63
CA ALA A 163 -7.52 6.05 13.84
C ALA A 163 -6.41 6.91 14.51
N GLY A 164 -6.05 8.08 13.96
CA GLY A 164 -4.95 8.92 14.46
C GLY A 164 -3.55 8.30 14.32
N MET A 165 -3.38 7.38 13.36
CA MET A 165 -2.15 6.59 13.15
C MET A 165 -1.31 7.07 11.95
N ALA A 166 -1.84 7.95 11.09
CA ALA A 166 -1.15 8.58 9.96
C ALA A 166 -1.78 9.95 9.63
N ASP A 167 -1.12 10.75 8.79
CA ASP A 167 -1.68 11.98 8.22
C ASP A 167 -2.17 11.77 6.77
N ALA A 168 -3.11 12.62 6.33
CA ALA A 168 -3.76 12.50 5.02
C ALA A 168 -2.82 12.74 3.81
N ASP A 169 -1.66 13.36 4.00
CA ASP A 169 -0.62 13.57 2.98
C ASP A 169 0.57 12.61 3.13
N GLN A 170 0.50 11.64 4.05
CA GLN A 170 1.65 10.80 4.42
C GLN A 170 2.03 9.77 3.33
N VAL A 171 1.13 9.47 2.38
CA VAL A 171 1.38 8.60 1.23
C VAL A 171 1.09 9.34 -0.07
N HIS A 172 2.06 9.34 -0.98
CA HIS A 172 1.88 9.85 -2.34
C HIS A 172 1.93 8.70 -3.36
N VAL A 173 0.92 8.61 -4.25
CA VAL A 173 0.81 7.57 -5.27
C VAL A 173 1.04 8.16 -6.67
N CYS A 174 2.10 7.72 -7.34
CA CYS A 174 2.53 8.28 -8.63
C CYS A 174 3.17 7.24 -9.55
N GLU A 175 3.14 7.51 -10.86
CA GLU A 175 3.63 6.60 -11.89
C GLU A 175 5.16 6.53 -11.92
N LEU A 176 5.70 5.31 -12.01
CA LEU A 176 7.12 5.07 -12.29
C LEU A 176 7.26 3.78 -13.10
N ASP A 177 7.08 3.89 -14.42
CA ASP A 177 7.51 2.87 -15.38
C ASP A 177 9.05 2.89 -15.46
N TRP A 178 9.69 1.76 -15.10
CA TRP A 178 11.15 1.60 -15.07
C TRP A 178 11.83 1.78 -16.44
N THR A 179 11.07 1.66 -17.54
CA THR A 179 11.57 1.88 -18.90
C THR A 179 11.69 3.37 -19.25
N THR A 180 11.04 4.26 -18.47
CA THR A 180 11.06 5.71 -18.71
C THR A 180 12.35 6.35 -18.15
N PRO A 181 13.03 7.25 -18.89
CA PRO A 181 14.24 7.90 -18.41
C PRO A 181 14.00 8.78 -17.17
N PRO A 182 14.94 8.86 -16.21
CA PRO A 182 14.80 9.70 -15.01
C PRO A 182 14.55 11.20 -15.24
N ALA A 183 14.76 11.70 -16.46
CA ALA A 183 14.45 13.07 -16.85
C ALA A 183 12.94 13.36 -17.00
N THR A 184 12.09 12.32 -17.16
CA THR A 184 10.62 12.47 -17.30
C THR A 184 9.86 12.06 -16.04
N TRP A 185 10.57 11.77 -14.94
CA TRP A 185 10.01 11.28 -13.69
C TRP A 185 9.31 12.37 -12.87
N HIS A 186 8.26 11.99 -12.13
CA HIS A 186 7.50 12.88 -11.26
C HIS A 186 8.38 13.50 -10.15
N PRO A 187 8.19 14.79 -9.77
CA PRO A 187 9.07 15.45 -8.79
C PRO A 187 9.22 14.75 -7.43
N HIS A 188 8.23 13.98 -6.98
CA HIS A 188 8.35 13.19 -5.75
C HIS A 188 9.44 12.11 -5.83
N HIS A 189 9.74 11.56 -7.02
CA HIS A 189 10.85 10.63 -7.25
C HIS A 189 12.23 11.29 -7.05
N GLN A 190 12.27 12.62 -7.07
CA GLN A 190 13.49 13.42 -6.84
C GLN A 190 13.75 13.67 -5.33
N ALA A 191 12.87 13.25 -4.43
CA ALA A 191 13.11 13.32 -2.99
C ALA A 191 14.33 12.48 -2.55
N SER A 192 14.87 12.80 -1.37
CA SER A 192 15.91 11.99 -0.71
C SER A 192 15.25 10.90 0.15
N PHE A 193 15.39 9.64 -0.24
CA PHE A 193 14.83 8.48 0.46
C PHE A 193 15.89 7.82 1.36
N GLN A 194 15.49 7.35 2.54
CA GLN A 194 16.38 6.61 3.45
C GLN A 194 16.22 5.08 3.26
N LEU A 195 15.13 4.67 2.62
CA LEU A 195 14.80 3.29 2.30
C LEU A 195 14.14 3.23 0.91
N ILE A 196 14.51 2.23 0.12
CA ILE A 196 13.76 1.80 -1.06
C ILE A 196 13.34 0.35 -0.82
N VAL A 197 12.08 0.02 -1.11
CA VAL A 197 11.54 -1.34 -1.01
C VAL A 197 10.97 -1.78 -2.36
N THR A 198 11.07 -3.08 -2.66
CA THR A 198 10.50 -3.68 -3.87
C THR A 198 10.30 -5.19 -3.64
N ALA A 199 9.24 -5.78 -4.21
CA ALA A 199 8.85 -7.17 -3.93
C ALA A 199 8.33 -7.89 -5.19
N ASP A 200 8.85 -9.09 -5.46
CA ASP A 200 8.52 -9.91 -6.65
C ASP A 200 8.68 -9.19 -8.01
N THR A 201 9.54 -8.15 -8.08
CA THR A 201 9.78 -7.34 -9.29
C THR A 201 10.79 -7.92 -10.28
N ILE A 202 11.53 -8.98 -9.90
CA ILE A 202 12.37 -9.77 -10.83
C ILE A 202 11.53 -10.94 -11.36
N TYR A 203 10.68 -10.66 -12.35
CA TYR A 203 9.79 -11.65 -12.97
C TYR A 203 9.87 -11.71 -14.50
N GLU A 204 10.36 -10.67 -15.17
CA GLU A 204 10.49 -10.63 -16.64
C GLU A 204 11.89 -10.15 -17.06
N ALA A 205 12.53 -10.89 -17.97
CA ALA A 205 13.89 -10.62 -18.41
C ALA A 205 14.07 -9.27 -19.13
N SER A 206 13.02 -8.74 -19.76
CA SER A 206 13.02 -7.41 -20.38
C SER A 206 13.13 -6.29 -19.34
N LEU A 207 12.54 -6.48 -18.15
CA LEU A 207 12.37 -5.45 -17.12
C LEU A 207 13.53 -5.39 -16.11
N VAL A 208 14.39 -6.40 -16.04
CA VAL A 208 15.55 -6.42 -15.13
C VAL A 208 16.48 -5.23 -15.38
N ARG A 209 16.86 -4.94 -16.63
CA ARG A 209 17.74 -3.80 -16.94
C ARG A 209 17.07 -2.44 -16.61
N PRO A 210 15.81 -2.18 -17.01
CA PRO A 210 15.01 -1.05 -16.53
C PRO A 210 14.98 -0.88 -14.99
N LEU A 211 14.67 -1.96 -14.25
CA LEU A 211 14.59 -1.95 -12.79
C LEU A 211 15.95 -1.64 -12.14
N LEU A 212 17.03 -2.28 -12.60
CA LEU A 212 18.37 -2.04 -12.07
C LEU A 212 18.89 -0.65 -12.40
N SER A 213 18.58 -0.12 -13.59
CA SER A 213 18.85 1.28 -13.96
C SER A 213 18.12 2.27 -13.05
N THR A 214 16.84 2.00 -12.78
CA THR A 214 15.99 2.77 -11.85
C THR A 214 16.59 2.79 -10.44
N LEU A 215 16.91 1.60 -9.90
CA LEU A 215 17.54 1.45 -8.58
C LEU A 215 18.90 2.14 -8.51
N ALA A 216 19.74 2.02 -9.54
CA ALA A 216 21.07 2.64 -9.60
C ALA A 216 20.98 4.16 -9.62
N HIS A 217 20.07 4.74 -10.41
CA HIS A 217 19.83 6.18 -10.41
C HIS A 217 19.41 6.68 -9.02
N LEU A 218 18.43 6.01 -8.39
CA LEU A 218 17.91 6.39 -7.07
C LEU A 218 18.94 6.23 -5.94
N TYR A 219 19.85 5.26 -6.06
CA TYR A 219 20.94 5.00 -5.12
C TYR A 219 22.08 6.02 -5.27
N HIS A 220 22.64 6.17 -6.48
CA HIS A 220 23.82 7.00 -6.73
C HIS A 220 23.54 8.51 -6.72
N ARG A 221 22.28 8.94 -6.94
CA ARG A 221 21.88 10.36 -6.84
C ARG A 221 22.03 10.94 -5.43
N GLN A 222 22.07 10.11 -4.39
CA GLN A 222 22.19 10.55 -2.98
C GLN A 222 23.63 10.42 -2.47
N ALA A 223 24.53 11.26 -3.00
CA ALA A 223 25.98 11.17 -2.79
C ALA A 223 26.42 11.15 -1.31
N ASP A 224 25.79 11.96 -0.44
CA ASP A 224 26.15 12.06 0.98
C ASP A 224 25.53 10.97 1.87
N SER A 225 24.45 10.33 1.41
CA SER A 225 23.78 9.25 2.15
C SER A 225 22.95 8.36 1.23
N HIS A 226 23.53 7.26 0.78
CA HIS A 226 22.80 6.26 -0.01
C HIS A 226 21.59 5.68 0.75
N PRO A 227 20.47 5.40 0.08
CA PRO A 227 19.34 4.68 0.67
C PRO A 227 19.75 3.23 0.98
N SER A 228 19.23 2.67 2.07
CA SER A 228 19.17 1.20 2.15
C SER A 228 18.17 0.69 1.11
N ILE A 229 18.47 -0.39 0.40
CA ILE A 229 17.53 -1.00 -0.55
C ILE A 229 17.17 -2.41 -0.07
N LEU A 230 15.88 -2.72 0.00
CA LEU A 230 15.36 -4.06 0.30
C LEU A 230 14.59 -4.59 -0.90
N LEU A 231 15.11 -5.66 -1.50
CA LEU A 231 14.51 -6.36 -2.63
C LEU A 231 14.09 -7.76 -2.17
N ALA A 232 12.80 -8.03 -2.14
CA ALA A 232 12.27 -9.36 -1.83
C ALA A 232 11.83 -10.07 -3.11
N LEU A 233 12.06 -11.39 -3.19
CA LEU A 233 11.65 -12.21 -4.32
C LEU A 233 11.35 -13.64 -3.89
N GLU A 234 10.48 -14.32 -4.63
CA GLU A 234 10.35 -15.78 -4.61
C GLU A 234 11.24 -16.35 -5.72
N ARG A 235 12.16 -17.26 -5.40
CA ARG A 235 13.16 -17.81 -6.36
C ARG A 235 12.55 -18.87 -7.31
N ARG A 236 11.53 -18.48 -8.07
CA ARG A 236 10.79 -19.31 -9.04
C ARG A 236 11.67 -19.79 -10.20
N ASP A 237 12.54 -18.91 -10.71
CA ASP A 237 13.63 -19.25 -11.64
C ASP A 237 14.97 -18.91 -10.98
N PRO A 238 15.70 -19.91 -10.45
CA PRO A 238 17.02 -19.72 -9.84
C PRO A 238 18.07 -19.16 -10.80
N THR A 239 17.94 -19.39 -12.12
CA THR A 239 18.89 -18.91 -13.13
C THR A 239 18.65 -17.42 -13.40
N HIS A 240 17.41 -17.06 -13.71
CA HIS A 240 17.01 -15.68 -13.95
C HIS A 240 17.32 -14.76 -12.75
N VAL A 241 16.97 -15.19 -11.54
CA VAL A 241 17.27 -14.44 -10.30
C VAL A 241 18.78 -14.28 -10.08
N THR A 242 19.56 -15.33 -10.31
CA THR A 242 21.03 -15.26 -10.12
C THR A 242 21.68 -14.33 -11.15
N GLU A 243 21.24 -14.37 -12.40
CA GLU A 243 21.73 -13.47 -13.45
C GLU A 243 21.33 -12.02 -13.20
N ALA A 244 20.11 -11.76 -12.72
CA ALA A 244 19.67 -10.42 -12.35
C ALA A 244 20.50 -9.83 -11.19
N LEU A 245 20.81 -10.63 -10.16
CA LEU A 245 21.66 -10.21 -9.04
C LEU A 245 23.13 -10.04 -9.46
N ARG A 246 23.62 -10.87 -10.38
CA ARG A 246 24.96 -10.74 -10.98
C ARG A 246 25.09 -9.43 -11.76
N MET A 247 24.13 -9.17 -12.65
CA MET A 247 24.02 -7.94 -13.44
C MET A 247 23.92 -6.69 -12.54
N ALA A 248 23.14 -6.77 -11.45
CA ALA A 248 23.05 -5.70 -10.46
C ALA A 248 24.43 -5.31 -9.90
N SER A 249 25.23 -6.31 -9.51
CA SER A 249 26.56 -6.08 -8.94
C SER A 249 27.61 -5.66 -9.98
N GLU A 250 27.63 -6.27 -11.17
CA GLU A 250 28.68 -6.06 -12.17
C GLU A 250 28.46 -4.83 -13.05
N GLU A 251 27.21 -4.57 -13.48
CA GLU A 251 26.90 -3.52 -14.46
C GLU A 251 26.36 -2.24 -13.82
N PHE A 252 25.71 -2.34 -12.65
CA PHE A 252 25.03 -1.22 -11.98
C PHE A 252 25.67 -0.81 -10.63
N GLY A 253 26.66 -1.58 -10.14
CA GLY A 253 27.34 -1.34 -8.86
C GLY A 253 26.48 -1.65 -7.61
N LEU A 254 25.35 -2.33 -7.79
CA LEU A 254 24.38 -2.68 -6.74
C LEU A 254 24.71 -4.06 -6.17
N ALA A 255 25.77 -4.14 -5.37
CA ALA A 255 26.26 -5.37 -4.76
C ALA A 255 25.37 -5.88 -3.59
N PHE A 256 24.13 -6.27 -3.92
CA PHE A 256 23.13 -6.81 -3.00
C PHE A 256 23.65 -8.04 -2.22
N LYS A 257 23.28 -8.13 -0.94
CA LYS A 257 23.63 -9.23 -0.03
C LYS A 257 22.36 -9.85 0.54
N GLN A 258 22.24 -11.17 0.47
CA GLN A 258 21.10 -11.88 1.01
C GLN A 258 21.01 -11.70 2.54
N VAL A 259 19.85 -11.32 3.04
CA VAL A 259 19.53 -11.42 4.47
C VAL A 259 19.53 -12.92 4.82
N PRO A 260 20.29 -13.39 5.83
CA PRO A 260 20.37 -14.81 6.14
C PRO A 260 18.99 -15.44 6.33
N ALA A 261 18.66 -16.51 5.59
CA ALA A 261 17.32 -17.09 5.57
C ALA A 261 16.79 -17.45 6.97
N LYS A 262 17.65 -17.89 7.90
CA LYS A 262 17.29 -18.14 9.31
C LYS A 262 16.78 -16.88 10.04
N ARG A 263 17.27 -15.69 9.67
CA ARG A 263 16.78 -14.40 10.18
C ARG A 263 15.42 -14.04 9.56
N VAL A 264 15.27 -14.18 8.25
CA VAL A 264 13.97 -13.96 7.56
C VAL A 264 12.90 -14.86 8.18
N ARG A 265 13.16 -16.18 8.29
CA ARG A 265 12.27 -17.13 8.97
C ARG A 265 11.92 -16.70 10.39
N LYS A 266 12.90 -16.39 11.25
CA LYS A 266 12.63 -15.93 12.62
C LYS A 266 11.74 -14.67 12.68
N MET A 267 11.81 -13.79 11.68
CA MET A 267 11.00 -12.56 11.64
C MET A 267 9.57 -12.85 11.15
N PHE A 268 9.39 -13.71 10.15
CA PHE A 268 8.07 -14.12 9.66
C PHE A 268 7.34 -15.06 10.63
N ASP A 269 8.04 -15.99 11.28
CA ASP A 269 7.51 -16.88 12.33
C ASP A 269 7.01 -16.12 13.58
N ALA A 270 7.46 -14.88 13.80
CA ALA A 270 7.24 -14.14 15.05
C ALA A 270 6.38 -12.88 14.93
N LEU A 271 6.17 -12.35 13.71
CA LEU A 271 5.41 -11.11 13.46
C LEU A 271 4.42 -11.22 12.28
N GLY A 272 4.52 -12.28 11.48
CA GLY A 272 3.56 -12.67 10.46
C GLY A 272 3.13 -14.12 10.71
N ASP A 273 2.99 -14.88 9.64
CA ASP A 273 2.24 -16.14 9.63
C ASP A 273 3.14 -17.39 9.46
N GLY A 274 4.47 -17.23 9.57
CA GLY A 274 5.45 -18.32 9.34
C GLY A 274 5.40 -19.48 10.36
N ALA A 275 4.63 -19.31 11.45
CA ALA A 275 4.35 -20.32 12.45
C ALA A 275 2.99 -21.01 12.28
N THR A 276 2.12 -20.51 11.40
CA THR A 276 0.76 -21.05 11.13
C THR A 276 0.59 -21.62 9.73
N TRP A 277 1.35 -21.13 8.74
CA TRP A 277 1.41 -21.70 7.39
C TRP A 277 2.35 -22.92 7.32
N SER A 278 2.26 -23.70 6.24
CA SER A 278 3.30 -24.69 5.90
C SER A 278 4.64 -23.98 5.65
N ARG A 279 5.74 -24.73 5.67
CA ARG A 279 7.04 -24.20 5.24
C ARG A 279 7.11 -24.09 3.71
N ASP A 280 6.50 -25.04 3.04
CA ASP A 280 6.39 -25.13 1.58
C ASP A 280 5.61 -23.93 1.00
N ASP A 281 4.66 -23.36 1.76
CA ASP A 281 3.85 -22.20 1.36
C ASP A 281 4.68 -20.92 1.06
N TRP A 282 5.93 -20.87 1.54
CA TRP A 282 6.86 -19.73 1.41
C TRP A 282 8.34 -20.14 1.38
N GLU A 283 8.64 -21.39 1.04
CA GLU A 283 10.01 -21.80 0.72
C GLU A 283 10.49 -21.05 -0.55
N GLY A 284 11.78 -20.73 -0.62
CA GLY A 284 12.35 -19.98 -1.72
C GLY A 284 12.09 -18.47 -1.70
N VAL A 285 11.38 -17.91 -0.71
CA VAL A 285 11.28 -16.46 -0.52
C VAL A 285 12.55 -15.90 0.12
N GLU A 286 13.17 -14.94 -0.56
CA GLU A 286 14.43 -14.30 -0.20
C GLU A 286 14.23 -12.81 0.05
N ILE A 287 15.07 -12.23 0.92
CA ILE A 287 15.20 -10.77 1.06
C ILE A 287 16.67 -10.44 0.83
N TRP A 288 16.94 -9.55 -0.12
CA TRP A 288 18.24 -9.02 -0.46
C TRP A 288 18.36 -7.57 0.01
N LYS A 289 19.50 -7.22 0.59
CA LYS A 289 19.78 -5.87 1.06
C LYS A 289 21.01 -5.26 0.36
N LEU A 290 20.88 -3.99 -0.02
CA LEU A 290 21.97 -3.03 -0.17
C LEU A 290 22.03 -2.16 1.11
#